data_AF-A0A2V8BMA4-F1
#
_entry.id   AF-A0A2V8BMA4-F1
#
_cell.length_a   1.000
_cell.length_b   1.000
_cell.length_c   1.000
_cell.angle_alpha   90.00
_cell.angle_beta   90.00
_cell.angle_gamma   90.00
#
_symmetry.space_group_name_H-M   'P 1'
#
loop_
_entity.id
_entity.type
_entity.pdbx_description
1 polymer ?
#
loop_
_entity_poly.entity_id
_entity_poly.type
_entity_poly.pdbx_seq_one_letter_code
_entity_poly.pdbx_strand_id
1 'polypeptide(L)'
;MRSLLARLHDTFKRQALDRELDDEIATHLELATAEMQARGMNREEARRAALKGFGGLFQVKEAEREVRSFPGLETIWVVSRDAVQGGTSSGNVVEDECGVAAQHPDIYISSLGWGGSLTFFSPFIPSLGQWPVEFCHRESGWLTNVKGLASYTVPKIDLLLSTAFHSVPYPGNNFPAVASQSLGGQVLLAPQVQTTLGRPLSSGLPIEFFNIAQPGAKYGDRLSQVDLRIGKNLRHGRAITLISLDVFNLFNSNTPDVYQPSYGTTYLNPLSITVARLFKISAQFDF
;
A
#
# COMPACT_ATOMS: atom_id res chain seq x y z
N MET A 1 -15.31 31.60 -20.82
CA MET A 1 -15.05 30.59 -21.89
C MET A 1 -13.73 29.84 -21.74
N ARG A 2 -12.62 30.47 -21.33
CA ARG A 2 -11.30 29.79 -21.13
C ARG A 2 -11.27 28.73 -20.01
N SER A 3 -12.07 28.87 -18.96
CA SER A 3 -12.13 27.90 -17.83
C SER A 3 -12.83 26.58 -18.20
N LEU A 4 -13.78 26.60 -19.13
CA LEU A 4 -14.47 25.40 -19.63
C LEU A 4 -13.56 24.57 -20.55
N LEU A 5 -12.77 25.23 -21.39
CA LEU A 5 -11.79 24.57 -22.27
C LEU A 5 -10.64 23.95 -21.46
N ALA A 6 -10.19 24.60 -20.38
CA ALA A 6 -9.18 24.03 -19.48
C ALA A 6 -9.70 22.81 -18.71
N ARG A 7 -10.95 22.86 -18.22
CA ARG A 7 -11.61 21.71 -17.57
C ARG A 7 -11.81 20.54 -18.53
N LEU A 8 -12.23 20.81 -19.78
CA LEU A 8 -12.34 19.79 -20.82
C LEU A 8 -10.98 19.16 -21.13
N HIS A 9 -9.94 19.98 -21.30
CA HIS A 9 -8.58 19.50 -21.57
C HIS A 9 -8.00 18.64 -20.42
N ASP A 10 -8.33 18.97 -19.17
CA ASP A 10 -7.88 18.21 -18.00
C ASP A 10 -8.60 16.85 -17.90
N THR A 11 -9.90 16.79 -18.20
CA THR A 11 -10.60 15.50 -18.40
C THR A 11 -10.03 14.69 -19.55
N PHE A 12 -9.59 15.32 -20.65
CA PHE A 12 -8.96 14.62 -21.77
C PHE A 12 -7.57 14.05 -21.42
N LYS A 13 -6.76 14.78 -20.65
CA LYS A 13 -5.48 14.27 -20.12
C LYS A 13 -5.67 13.13 -19.12
N ARG A 14 -6.68 13.25 -18.26
CA ARG A 14 -7.04 12.19 -17.31
C ARG A 14 -7.52 10.93 -18.04
N GLN A 15 -8.34 11.08 -19.07
CA GLN A 15 -8.74 9.98 -19.94
C GLN A 15 -7.57 9.37 -20.71
N ALA A 16 -6.56 10.15 -21.10
CA ALA A 16 -5.37 9.63 -21.78
C ALA A 16 -4.51 8.78 -20.83
N LEU A 17 -4.33 9.23 -19.59
CA LEU A 17 -3.56 8.51 -18.58
C LEU A 17 -4.28 7.24 -18.09
N ASP A 18 -5.61 7.30 -17.92
CA ASP A 18 -6.42 6.11 -17.61
C ASP A 18 -6.34 5.09 -18.75
N ARG A 19 -6.34 5.54 -20.02
CA ARG A 19 -6.15 4.66 -21.19
C ARG A 19 -4.77 4.02 -21.23
N GLU A 20 -3.70 4.77 -20.94
CA GLU A 20 -2.34 4.23 -20.89
C GLU A 20 -2.20 3.13 -19.84
N LEU A 21 -2.81 3.36 -18.67
CA LEU A 21 -2.85 2.39 -17.58
C LEU A 21 -3.72 1.16 -17.90
N ASP A 22 -4.83 1.35 -18.61
CA ASP A 22 -5.68 0.25 -19.08
C ASP A 22 -4.98 -0.57 -20.18
N ASP A 23 -4.21 0.07 -21.07
CA ASP A 23 -3.39 -0.57 -22.10
C ASP A 23 -2.24 -1.39 -21.49
N GLU A 24 -1.59 -0.87 -20.45
CA GLU A 24 -0.55 -1.58 -19.71
C GLU A 24 -1.13 -2.83 -19.00
N ILE A 25 -2.30 -2.71 -18.37
CA ILE A 25 -2.99 -3.83 -17.73
C ILE A 25 -3.42 -4.88 -18.74
N ALA A 26 -3.94 -4.47 -19.90
CA ALA A 26 -4.30 -5.38 -20.98
C ALA A 26 -3.08 -6.18 -21.44
N THR A 27 -1.93 -5.51 -21.59
CA THR A 27 -0.66 -6.13 -22.00
C THR A 27 -0.18 -7.16 -20.97
N HIS A 28 -0.22 -6.82 -19.68
CA HIS A 28 0.17 -7.77 -18.62
C HIS A 28 -0.79 -8.94 -18.49
N LEU A 29 -2.10 -8.72 -18.69
CA LEU A 29 -3.10 -9.78 -18.67
C LEU A 29 -2.88 -10.77 -19.84
N GLU A 30 -2.50 -10.27 -21.01
CA GLU A 30 -2.18 -11.10 -22.16
C GLU A 30 -0.91 -11.93 -21.95
N LEU A 31 0.14 -11.33 -21.39
CA LEU A 31 1.36 -12.04 -21.00
C LEU A 31 1.09 -13.15 -19.98
N ALA A 32 0.31 -12.86 -18.93
CA ALA A 32 -0.08 -13.84 -17.91
C ALA A 32 -0.96 -14.96 -18.49
N THR A 33 -1.84 -14.63 -19.43
CA THR A 33 -2.66 -15.61 -20.14
C THR A 33 -1.79 -16.53 -21.01
N ALA A 34 -0.83 -15.96 -21.75
CA ALA A 34 0.09 -16.71 -22.60
C ALA A 34 1.02 -17.64 -21.80
N GLU A 35 1.48 -17.20 -20.62
CA GLU A 35 2.27 -18.03 -19.71
C GLU A 35 1.47 -19.23 -19.16
N MET A 36 0.21 -19.00 -18.77
CA MET A 36 -0.68 -20.07 -18.31
C MET A 36 -1.05 -21.05 -19.43
N GLN A 37 -1.19 -20.54 -20.66
CA GLN A 37 -1.34 -21.39 -21.85
C GLN A 37 -0.08 -22.23 -22.13
N ALA A 38 1.10 -21.64 -22.00
CA ALA A 38 2.37 -22.36 -22.15
C ALA A 38 2.54 -23.48 -21.11
N ARG A 39 1.89 -23.35 -19.94
CA ARG A 39 1.78 -24.38 -18.90
C ARG A 39 0.68 -25.42 -19.15
N GLY A 40 0.06 -25.40 -20.33
CA GLY A 40 -0.91 -26.41 -20.78
C GLY A 40 -2.38 -26.09 -20.48
N MET A 41 -2.70 -24.88 -20.01
CA MET A 41 -4.07 -24.48 -19.71
C MET A 41 -4.79 -23.99 -20.99
N ASN A 42 -6.07 -24.33 -21.15
CA ASN A 42 -6.88 -23.86 -22.28
C ASN A 42 -7.03 -22.32 -22.24
N ARG A 43 -7.09 -21.65 -23.40
CA ARG A 43 -7.14 -20.17 -23.53
C ARG A 43 -8.19 -19.49 -22.67
N GLU A 44 -9.41 -20.02 -22.66
CA GLU A 44 -10.52 -19.48 -21.89
C GLU A 44 -10.31 -19.63 -20.38
N GLU A 45 -9.74 -20.76 -19.96
CA GLU A 45 -9.44 -21.05 -18.55
C GLU A 45 -8.23 -20.27 -18.06
N ALA A 46 -7.18 -20.17 -18.88
CA ALA A 46 -5.98 -19.37 -18.65
C ALA A 46 -6.32 -17.89 -18.50
N ARG A 47 -7.19 -17.35 -19.36
CA ARG A 47 -7.64 -15.95 -19.26
C ARG A 47 -8.47 -15.74 -17.99
N ARG A 48 -9.33 -16.69 -17.63
CA ARG A 48 -10.16 -16.61 -16.42
C ARG A 48 -9.33 -16.76 -15.14
N ALA A 49 -8.28 -17.59 -15.15
CA ALA A 49 -7.32 -17.72 -14.06
C ALA A 49 -6.43 -16.48 -13.93
N ALA A 50 -5.95 -15.94 -15.06
CA ALA A 50 -5.19 -14.69 -15.11
C ALA A 50 -6.03 -13.51 -14.58
N LEU A 51 -7.30 -13.41 -14.97
CA LEU A 51 -8.24 -12.41 -14.45
C LEU A 51 -8.51 -12.54 -12.95
N LYS A 52 -8.59 -13.77 -12.41
CA LYS A 52 -8.74 -13.98 -10.96
C LYS A 52 -7.47 -13.62 -10.18
N GLY A 53 -6.30 -13.91 -10.73
CA GLY A 53 -5.02 -13.46 -10.17
C GLY A 53 -4.84 -11.94 -10.24
N PHE A 54 -5.25 -11.33 -11.36
CA PHE A 54 -5.27 -9.87 -11.55
C PHE A 54 -6.36 -9.17 -10.72
N GLY A 55 -7.48 -9.82 -10.41
CA GLY A 55 -8.55 -9.27 -9.58
C GLY A 55 -8.09 -8.87 -8.18
N GLY A 56 -7.09 -9.56 -7.62
CA GLY A 56 -6.41 -9.14 -6.39
C GLY A 56 -5.56 -7.87 -6.59
N LEU A 57 -4.95 -7.71 -7.76
CA LEU A 57 -4.25 -6.48 -8.15
C LEU A 57 -5.21 -5.31 -8.42
N PHE A 58 -6.45 -5.55 -8.84
CA PHE A 58 -7.48 -4.50 -8.90
C PHE A 58 -7.86 -4.00 -7.50
N GLN A 59 -7.94 -4.86 -6.48
CA GLN A 59 -8.09 -4.39 -5.09
C GLN A 59 -6.88 -3.59 -4.61
N VAL A 60 -5.66 -3.94 -5.03
CA VAL A 60 -4.45 -3.14 -4.77
C VAL A 60 -4.46 -1.84 -5.57
N LYS A 61 -5.01 -1.82 -6.79
CA LYS A 61 -5.19 -0.62 -7.62
C LYS A 61 -6.32 0.27 -7.07
N GLU A 62 -7.37 -0.29 -6.49
CA GLU A 62 -8.45 0.42 -5.78
C GLU A 62 -7.92 0.98 -4.45
N ALA A 63 -7.12 0.21 -3.69
CA ALA A 63 -6.46 0.67 -2.47
C ALA A 63 -5.34 1.69 -2.77
N GLU A 64 -4.56 1.51 -3.83
CA GLU A 64 -3.62 2.51 -4.34
C GLU A 64 -4.36 3.72 -4.90
N ARG A 65 -5.53 3.54 -5.51
CA ARG A 65 -6.42 4.62 -5.93
C ARG A 65 -7.09 5.27 -4.74
N GLU A 66 -7.32 4.64 -3.61
CA GLU A 66 -7.84 5.28 -2.38
C GLU A 66 -6.71 5.99 -1.61
N VAL A 67 -5.50 5.45 -1.71
CA VAL A 67 -4.24 6.06 -1.25
C VAL A 67 -3.79 7.21 -2.19
N ARG A 68 -4.13 7.20 -3.49
CA ARG A 68 -3.86 8.27 -4.49
C ARG A 68 -5.04 9.21 -4.73
N SER A 69 -6.27 8.78 -4.49
CA SER A 69 -7.52 9.52 -4.70
C SER A 69 -8.04 9.89 -3.34
N PHE A 70 -7.78 11.14 -2.98
CA PHE A 70 -8.42 11.91 -1.93
C PHE A 70 -9.92 11.57 -1.75
N PRO A 71 -10.30 10.83 -0.69
CA PRO A 71 -11.66 10.82 -0.20
C PRO A 71 -11.74 11.84 0.94
N GLY A 72 -12.41 12.96 0.70
CA GLY A 72 -12.83 13.89 1.75
C GLY A 72 -12.01 15.18 1.88
N LEU A 73 -12.64 16.26 1.40
CA LEU A 73 -12.40 17.69 1.65
C LEU A 73 -11.06 18.34 1.24
N GLU A 74 -11.25 19.34 0.37
CA GLU A 74 -10.35 20.46 0.01
C GLU A 74 -9.23 20.20 -1.02
N THR A 75 -9.63 20.07 -2.28
CA THR A 75 -8.75 20.35 -3.43
C THR A 75 -8.68 21.86 -3.65
N ILE A 76 -7.51 22.47 -3.42
CA ILE A 76 -7.30 23.91 -3.61
C ILE A 76 -6.18 24.16 -4.66
N TRP A 77 -6.59 24.85 -5.73
CA TRP A 77 -5.86 25.48 -6.86
C TRP A 77 -5.01 24.61 -7.81
N VAL A 78 -5.56 24.32 -9.01
CA VAL A 78 -4.76 24.06 -10.21
C VAL A 78 -4.62 25.37 -10.99
N VAL A 79 -3.43 25.97 -10.98
CA VAL A 79 -3.07 27.07 -11.88
C VAL A 79 -2.19 26.50 -12.98
N SER A 80 -2.62 26.71 -14.22
CA SER A 80 -1.88 26.37 -15.43
C SER A 80 -0.46 26.92 -15.41
N ARG A 81 0.51 26.09 -15.79
CA ARG A 81 1.97 26.33 -15.92
C ARG A 81 2.82 25.97 -14.69
N ASP A 82 2.30 26.22 -13.49
CA ASP A 82 2.93 25.88 -12.21
C ASP A 82 1.91 25.13 -11.35
N ALA A 83 2.04 23.81 -11.27
CA ALA A 83 1.08 23.00 -10.54
C ALA A 83 1.63 22.68 -9.15
N VAL A 84 0.99 23.25 -8.13
CA VAL A 84 1.16 22.85 -6.74
C VAL A 84 -0.13 22.16 -6.32
N GLN A 85 -0.03 20.88 -5.98
CA GLN A 85 -1.12 20.09 -5.44
C GLN A 85 -0.67 19.53 -4.11
N GLY A 86 -1.53 19.59 -3.11
CA GLY A 86 -1.25 18.93 -1.85
C GLY A 86 -2.53 18.68 -1.11
N GLY A 87 -2.46 17.81 -0.13
CA GLY A 87 -3.56 17.65 0.79
C GLY A 87 -3.22 16.66 1.89
N THR A 88 -4.12 16.60 2.85
CA THR A 88 -4.01 15.74 4.01
C THR A 88 -5.20 14.80 4.03
N SER A 89 -4.99 13.51 4.28
CA SER A 89 -6.09 12.60 4.57
C SER A 89 -5.94 12.12 6.01
N SER A 90 -6.87 12.53 6.87
CA SER A 90 -6.94 12.04 8.24
C SER A 90 -8.06 11.02 8.31
N GLY A 91 -7.72 9.81 8.73
CA GLY A 91 -8.67 8.71 8.85
C GLY A 91 -8.49 7.96 10.15
N ASN A 92 -9.55 7.30 10.57
CA ASN A 92 -9.53 6.36 11.67
C ASN A 92 -10.26 5.10 11.21
N VAL A 93 -9.62 3.96 11.40
CA VAL A 93 -10.16 2.64 11.08
C VAL A 93 -10.51 1.97 12.40
N VAL A 94 -11.78 1.56 12.53
CA VAL A 94 -12.29 0.82 13.68
C VAL A 94 -12.74 -0.56 13.21
N GLU A 95 -12.19 -1.59 13.84
CA GLU A 95 -12.57 -2.98 13.67
C GLU A 95 -13.16 -3.48 14.99
N ASP A 96 -14.46 -3.77 15.01
CA ASP A 96 -15.17 -4.22 16.21
C ASP A 96 -15.84 -5.58 15.98
N GLU A 97 -15.36 -6.58 16.69
CA GLU A 97 -15.90 -7.94 16.72
C GLU A 97 -16.48 -8.29 18.10
N CYS A 98 -16.55 -7.34 19.04
CA CYS A 98 -16.96 -7.59 20.42
C CYS A 98 -18.42 -8.04 20.52
N GLY A 99 -19.29 -7.56 19.63
CA GLY A 99 -20.69 -7.99 19.58
C GLY A 99 -20.84 -9.47 19.27
N VAL A 100 -19.97 -10.02 18.42
CA VAL A 100 -19.96 -11.45 18.08
C VAL A 100 -19.28 -12.25 19.18
N ALA A 101 -18.16 -11.76 19.72
CA ALA A 101 -17.45 -12.41 20.81
C ALA A 101 -18.27 -12.50 22.11
N ALA A 102 -19.16 -11.53 22.37
CA ALA A 102 -20.07 -11.59 23.50
C ALA A 102 -21.13 -12.70 23.38
N GLN A 103 -21.55 -13.03 22.15
CA GLN A 103 -22.54 -14.09 21.88
C GLN A 103 -21.87 -15.46 21.75
N HIS A 104 -20.61 -15.49 21.33
CA HIS A 104 -19.83 -16.69 21.05
C HIS A 104 -18.45 -16.59 21.73
N PRO A 105 -18.31 -16.99 23.01
CA PRO A 105 -17.03 -16.95 23.72
C PRO A 105 -15.99 -17.96 23.20
N ASP A 106 -16.43 -18.87 22.33
CA ASP A 106 -15.63 -19.83 21.58
C ASP A 106 -15.09 -19.26 20.26
N ILE A 107 -15.43 -18.02 19.91
CA ILE A 107 -14.91 -17.38 18.71
C ILE A 107 -13.44 -17.02 18.85
N TYR A 108 -12.72 -17.18 17.76
CA TYR A 108 -11.34 -16.75 17.60
C TYR A 108 -11.26 -15.59 16.61
N ILE A 109 -10.53 -14.55 17.01
CA ILE A 109 -10.27 -13.37 16.17
C ILE A 109 -9.02 -13.66 15.33
N SER A 110 -9.19 -13.71 14.01
CA SER A 110 -8.12 -14.01 13.04
C SER A 110 -7.03 -12.95 13.05
N SER A 111 -5.75 -13.34 13.21
CA SER A 111 -4.65 -12.37 13.16
C SER A 111 -4.26 -11.86 11.80
N LEU A 112 -4.89 -12.40 10.76
CA LEU A 112 -4.66 -11.96 9.40
C LEU A 112 -5.66 -10.87 8.99
N GLY A 113 -6.77 -10.68 9.73
CA GLY A 113 -7.85 -9.77 9.33
C GLY A 113 -8.77 -10.34 8.24
N TRP A 114 -8.67 -11.63 7.94
CA TRP A 114 -9.50 -12.32 6.95
C TRP A 114 -10.60 -13.06 7.70
N GLY A 115 -11.83 -12.55 7.63
CA GLY A 115 -13.03 -13.30 7.99
C GLY A 115 -13.51 -14.10 6.78
N GLY A 116 -13.88 -15.37 6.97
CA GLY A 116 -14.43 -16.18 5.88
C GLY A 116 -15.00 -17.52 6.35
N SER A 117 -15.80 -18.16 5.49
CA SER A 117 -16.39 -19.48 5.77
C SER A 117 -15.46 -20.66 5.40
N LEU A 118 -14.25 -20.38 4.92
CA LEU A 118 -13.25 -21.40 4.61
C LEU A 118 -12.61 -21.89 5.91
N THR A 119 -12.35 -23.19 6.02
CA THR A 119 -11.89 -23.84 7.27
C THR A 119 -10.65 -23.22 7.89
N PHE A 120 -9.71 -22.71 7.10
CA PHE A 120 -8.50 -22.01 7.58
C PHE A 120 -8.72 -20.58 8.07
N PHE A 121 -9.83 -19.95 7.67
CA PHE A 121 -10.23 -18.58 8.03
C PHE A 121 -11.51 -18.56 8.87
N SER A 122 -11.95 -19.75 9.33
CA SER A 122 -13.15 -19.90 10.12
C SER A 122 -12.90 -19.32 11.52
N PRO A 123 -13.74 -18.41 12.00
CA PRO A 123 -13.60 -17.84 13.33
C PRO A 123 -13.93 -18.84 14.45
N PHE A 124 -14.35 -20.07 14.10
CA PHE A 124 -14.66 -21.15 15.06
C PHE A 124 -13.66 -22.29 15.03
N ILE A 125 -12.61 -22.21 14.20
CA ILE A 125 -11.55 -23.21 14.14
C ILE A 125 -10.27 -22.54 14.61
N PRO A 126 -9.55 -23.12 15.59
CA PRO A 126 -8.30 -22.55 16.01
C PRO A 126 -7.28 -22.59 14.87
N SER A 127 -6.73 -21.43 14.51
CA SER A 127 -5.78 -21.24 13.41
C SER A 127 -4.48 -20.63 13.92
N LEU A 128 -3.43 -20.61 13.10
CA LEU A 128 -2.17 -19.94 13.45
C LEU A 128 -2.40 -18.42 13.55
N GLY A 129 -1.94 -17.81 14.65
CA GLY A 129 -2.04 -16.37 14.87
C GLY A 129 -3.45 -15.95 15.21
N GLN A 130 -3.80 -16.02 16.49
CA GLN A 130 -5.10 -15.56 16.99
C GLN A 130 -4.89 -14.39 17.93
N TRP A 131 -5.86 -13.48 17.96
CA TRP A 131 -5.88 -12.45 18.98
C TRP A 131 -6.71 -12.91 20.17
N PRO A 132 -6.29 -12.56 21.40
CA PRO A 132 -7.17 -12.61 22.55
C PRO A 132 -8.50 -11.92 22.27
N VAL A 133 -9.60 -12.51 22.76
CA VAL A 133 -10.93 -11.90 22.70
C VAL A 133 -10.96 -10.50 23.35
N GLU A 134 -10.02 -10.24 24.27
CA GLU A 134 -9.79 -8.93 24.87
C GLU A 134 -9.47 -7.83 23.84
N PHE A 135 -8.94 -8.19 22.66
CA PHE A 135 -8.66 -7.28 21.55
C PHE A 135 -9.78 -7.30 20.48
N CYS A 136 -11.03 -7.57 20.88
CA CYS A 136 -12.18 -7.55 19.99
C CYS A 136 -12.50 -6.16 19.41
N HIS A 137 -12.14 -5.09 20.14
CA HIS A 137 -12.24 -3.72 19.68
C HIS A 137 -10.85 -3.19 19.35
N ARG A 138 -10.65 -2.83 18.08
CA ARG A 138 -9.37 -2.35 17.55
C ARG A 138 -9.59 -1.05 16.81
N GLU A 139 -8.80 -0.06 17.13
CA GLU A 139 -8.92 1.28 16.57
C GLU A 139 -7.53 1.77 16.18
N SER A 140 -7.37 2.28 14.96
CA SER A 140 -6.10 2.84 14.51
C SER A 140 -5.80 4.23 15.12
N GLY A 141 -6.81 4.83 15.72
CA GLY A 141 -6.80 6.24 16.06
C GLY A 141 -6.77 7.12 14.82
N TRP A 142 -6.76 8.44 15.05
CA TRP A 142 -6.70 9.43 13.98
C TRP A 142 -5.28 9.55 13.42
N LEU A 143 -5.09 9.02 12.21
CA LEU A 143 -3.82 9.06 11.51
C LEU A 143 -3.91 10.01 10.32
N THR A 144 -3.03 11.01 10.29
CA THR A 144 -2.97 11.98 9.20
C THR A 144 -1.89 11.62 8.20
N ASN A 145 -2.27 11.42 6.96
CA ASN A 145 -1.39 11.41 5.79
C ASN A 145 -1.20 12.83 5.28
N VAL A 146 0.00 13.15 4.80
CA VAL A 146 0.27 14.40 4.10
C VAL A 146 0.96 14.07 2.80
N LYS A 147 0.39 14.51 1.68
CA LYS A 147 0.98 14.33 0.35
C LYS A 147 0.96 15.65 -0.39
N GLY A 148 1.98 15.89 -1.18
CA GLY A 148 1.96 17.00 -2.11
C GLY A 148 2.99 16.89 -3.20
N LEU A 149 2.78 17.70 -4.21
CA LEU A 149 3.54 17.77 -5.43
C LEU A 149 3.60 19.24 -5.83
N ALA A 150 4.78 19.70 -6.19
CA ALA A 150 5.00 21.02 -6.74
C ALA A 150 5.78 20.88 -8.04
N SER A 151 5.32 21.51 -9.10
CA SER A 151 5.99 21.51 -10.40
C SER A 151 6.05 22.93 -10.94
N TYR A 152 7.23 23.31 -11.43
CA TYR A 152 7.54 24.62 -11.96
C TYR A 152 8.33 24.46 -13.26
N THR A 153 7.84 25.08 -14.34
CA THR A 153 8.55 25.05 -15.63
C THR A 153 9.24 26.39 -15.85
N VAL A 154 10.57 26.41 -15.83
CA VAL A 154 11.36 27.62 -16.05
C VAL A 154 11.29 28.01 -17.55
N PRO A 155 10.59 29.09 -17.92
CA PRO A 155 10.25 29.37 -19.31
C PRO A 155 11.45 29.85 -20.16
N LYS A 156 12.53 30.33 -19.52
CA LYS A 156 13.71 30.83 -20.24
C LYS A 156 14.63 29.71 -20.74
N ILE A 157 14.56 28.53 -20.13
CA ILE A 157 15.49 27.40 -20.38
C ILE A 157 14.77 26.09 -20.69
N ASP A 158 13.44 26.10 -20.81
CA ASP A 158 12.59 24.91 -21.01
C ASP A 158 12.93 23.76 -20.03
N LEU A 159 13.15 24.12 -18.76
CA LEU A 159 13.49 23.20 -17.67
C LEU A 159 12.26 22.96 -16.79
N LEU A 160 11.83 21.72 -16.66
CA LEU A 160 10.80 21.26 -15.75
C LEU A 160 11.44 20.86 -14.42
N LEU A 161 11.06 21.53 -13.35
CA LEU A 161 11.40 21.15 -11.99
C LEU A 161 10.13 20.61 -11.33
N SER A 162 10.17 19.40 -10.79
CA SER A 162 9.04 18.81 -10.07
C SER A 162 9.53 18.18 -8.77
N THR A 163 8.79 18.36 -7.69
CA THR A 163 9.07 17.77 -6.39
C THR A 163 7.82 17.09 -5.88
N ALA A 164 7.93 15.87 -5.39
CA ALA A 164 6.86 15.19 -4.67
C ALA A 164 7.30 14.98 -3.23
N PHE A 165 6.41 15.23 -2.28
CA PHE A 165 6.61 14.90 -0.89
C PHE A 165 5.45 14.01 -0.43
N HIS A 166 5.77 12.98 0.32
CA HIS A 166 4.76 12.21 1.02
C HIS A 166 5.25 11.89 2.42
N SER A 167 4.33 12.01 3.36
CA SER A 167 4.53 11.69 4.74
C SER A 167 3.33 10.84 5.16
N VAL A 168 3.55 9.54 5.30
CA VAL A 168 2.52 8.55 5.61
C VAL A 168 2.75 7.98 7.00
N PRO A 169 1.72 7.89 7.86
CA PRO A 169 1.81 7.16 9.11
C PRO A 169 1.99 5.68 8.77
N TYR A 170 3.09 5.10 9.28
CA TYR A 170 3.56 3.73 9.13
C TYR A 170 2.97 2.94 7.93
N PRO A 171 3.73 2.77 6.84
CA PRO A 171 3.23 2.17 5.59
C PRO A 171 2.79 0.71 5.74
N GLY A 172 3.33 -0.02 6.74
CA GLY A 172 2.85 -1.35 7.11
C GLY A 172 2.89 -2.39 5.99
N ASN A 173 2.22 -3.53 6.20
CA ASN A 173 2.00 -4.51 5.14
C ASN A 173 0.77 -4.11 4.29
N ASN A 174 0.83 -4.36 2.96
CA ASN A 174 -0.12 -3.97 1.89
C ASN A 174 -1.61 -4.41 2.04
N PHE A 175 -2.10 -4.75 3.22
CA PHE A 175 -3.50 -5.09 3.49
C PHE A 175 -4.07 -4.08 4.47
N PRO A 176 -5.17 -3.36 4.20
CA PRO A 176 -5.66 -2.32 5.12
C PRO A 176 -6.38 -2.96 6.32
N ALA A 177 -5.64 -3.22 7.40
CA ALA A 177 -6.18 -3.61 8.70
C ALA A 177 -5.49 -2.81 9.79
N VAL A 178 -6.15 -2.59 10.93
CA VAL A 178 -5.53 -1.87 12.08
C VAL A 178 -4.23 -2.56 12.52
N ALA A 179 -4.16 -3.89 12.40
CA ALA A 179 -2.99 -4.69 12.73
C ALA A 179 -1.80 -4.53 11.77
N SER A 180 -2.03 -4.40 10.46
CA SER A 180 -0.95 -4.22 9.48
C SER A 180 -0.37 -2.82 9.50
N GLN A 181 -1.15 -1.84 9.98
CA GLN A 181 -0.76 -0.44 10.14
C GLN A 181 -0.16 -0.14 11.51
N SER A 182 -0.02 -1.12 12.41
CA SER A 182 0.54 -0.91 13.75
C SER A 182 1.68 -1.88 14.05
N LEU A 183 2.45 -1.57 15.11
CA LEU A 183 3.48 -2.47 15.61
C LEU A 183 2.83 -3.61 16.38
N GLY A 184 2.94 -4.81 15.82
CA GLY A 184 2.53 -6.03 16.48
C GLY A 184 3.52 -6.51 17.55
N GLY A 185 3.13 -7.58 18.23
CA GLY A 185 3.95 -8.30 19.19
C GLY A 185 3.37 -9.69 19.35
N GLN A 186 4.10 -10.70 18.92
CA GLN A 186 3.67 -12.11 18.99
C GLN A 186 4.71 -12.97 19.69
N VAL A 187 4.25 -13.80 20.62
CA VAL A 187 5.05 -14.81 21.29
C VAL A 187 4.87 -16.13 20.54
N LEU A 188 5.98 -16.73 20.13
CA LEU A 188 5.98 -18.07 19.56
C LEU A 188 5.93 -19.10 20.70
N LEU A 189 4.83 -19.84 20.79
CA LEU A 189 4.70 -21.00 21.65
C LEU A 189 5.09 -22.23 20.84
N ALA A 190 6.16 -22.89 21.23
CA ALA A 190 6.71 -24.09 20.57
C ALA A 190 6.55 -25.30 21.52
N PRO A 191 6.79 -26.56 21.09
CA PRO A 191 6.36 -27.78 21.81
C PRO A 191 7.00 -27.99 23.20
N GLN A 192 7.89 -27.10 23.63
CA GLN A 192 8.45 -27.02 24.98
C GLN A 192 7.50 -26.34 25.99
N VAL A 193 6.45 -25.65 25.51
CA VAL A 193 5.48 -24.95 26.35
C VAL A 193 4.35 -25.90 26.74
N GLN A 194 4.49 -26.57 27.88
CA GLN A 194 3.34 -27.19 28.53
C GLN A 194 2.40 -26.07 28.98
N THR A 195 1.12 -26.16 28.62
CA THR A 195 0.10 -25.29 29.23
C THR A 195 0.18 -25.44 30.75
N THR A 196 -0.26 -24.45 31.51
CA THR A 196 -0.32 -24.52 32.99
C THR A 196 -1.08 -25.75 33.52
N LEU A 197 -1.90 -26.37 32.67
CA LEU A 197 -2.68 -27.58 32.94
C LEU A 197 -2.04 -28.88 32.40
N GLY A 198 -0.82 -28.84 31.85
CA GLY A 198 -0.12 -30.02 31.30
C GLY A 198 -0.78 -30.65 30.07
N ARG A 199 -1.74 -29.96 29.46
CA ARG A 199 -2.48 -30.42 28.27
C ARG A 199 -1.94 -29.78 26.98
N PRO A 200 -2.13 -30.41 25.81
CA PRO A 200 -1.82 -29.81 24.52
C PRO A 200 -2.55 -28.47 24.32
N LEU A 201 -2.03 -27.63 23.41
CA LEU A 201 -2.69 -26.40 23.00
C LEU A 201 -4.07 -26.70 22.41
N SER A 202 -5.05 -25.83 22.65
CA SER A 202 -6.42 -25.98 22.12
C SER A 202 -6.46 -25.98 20.60
N SER A 203 -5.44 -25.41 19.96
CA SER A 203 -5.28 -25.42 18.50
C SER A 203 -4.94 -26.79 17.91
N GLY A 204 -4.46 -27.73 18.72
CA GLY A 204 -3.97 -29.03 18.25
C GLY A 204 -2.70 -28.94 17.40
N LEU A 205 -2.14 -27.74 17.23
CA LEU A 205 -0.91 -27.50 16.50
C LEU A 205 0.30 -27.58 17.45
N PRO A 206 1.46 -28.06 16.98
CA PRO A 206 2.68 -28.11 17.79
C PRO A 206 3.29 -26.72 18.03
N ILE A 207 2.81 -25.70 17.31
CA ILE A 207 3.31 -24.33 17.34
C ILE A 207 2.12 -23.39 17.25
N GLU A 208 2.11 -22.34 18.09
CA GLU A 208 1.06 -21.32 18.11
C GLU A 208 1.66 -19.92 18.34
N PHE A 209 1.11 -18.91 17.68
CA PHE A 209 1.50 -17.51 17.86
C PHE A 209 0.49 -16.83 18.77
N PHE A 210 0.93 -16.44 19.95
CA PHE A 210 0.12 -15.67 20.90
C PHE A 210 0.41 -14.18 20.73
N ASN A 211 -0.58 -13.43 20.25
CA ASN A 211 -0.42 -12.00 20.07
C ASN A 211 -0.64 -11.24 21.40
N ILE A 212 0.37 -10.48 21.82
CA ILE A 212 0.40 -9.76 23.11
C ILE A 212 0.22 -8.24 22.96
N ALA A 213 0.43 -7.69 21.77
CA ALA A 213 0.29 -6.26 21.52
C ALA A 213 -1.10 -5.97 20.94
N GLN A 214 -1.86 -5.07 21.55
CA GLN A 214 -3.13 -4.65 20.96
C GLN A 214 -2.89 -3.94 19.61
N PRO A 215 -3.58 -4.35 18.52
CA PRO A 215 -3.54 -3.63 17.26
C PRO A 215 -3.95 -2.17 17.43
N GLY A 216 -3.17 -1.26 16.85
CA GLY A 216 -3.42 0.19 16.93
C GLY A 216 -2.85 0.89 18.18
N ALA A 217 -2.30 0.15 19.14
CA ALA A 217 -1.74 0.75 20.36
C ALA A 217 -0.37 1.42 20.14
N LYS A 218 0.43 0.93 19.18
CA LYS A 218 1.77 1.46 18.88
C LYS A 218 1.99 1.54 17.38
N TYR A 219 2.66 2.60 16.95
CA TYR A 219 3.02 2.85 15.55
C TYR A 219 4.54 2.92 15.40
N GLY A 220 5.01 2.47 14.23
CA GLY A 220 6.41 2.61 13.85
C GLY A 220 6.76 4.03 13.45
N ASP A 221 7.99 4.20 12.99
CA ASP A 221 8.44 5.50 12.50
C ASP A 221 7.65 5.93 11.26
N ARG A 222 7.42 7.23 11.16
CA ARG A 222 6.67 7.82 10.05
C ARG A 222 7.54 7.89 8.80
N LEU A 223 7.08 7.31 7.70
CA LEU A 223 7.75 7.40 6.41
C LEU A 223 7.59 8.82 5.86
N SER A 224 8.70 9.55 5.77
CA SER A 224 8.74 10.89 5.18
C SER A 224 9.79 10.93 4.08
N GLN A 225 9.34 11.10 2.85
CA GLN A 225 10.20 11.08 1.67
C GLN A 225 9.90 12.26 0.75
N VAL A 226 10.96 12.78 0.16
CA VAL A 226 10.93 13.84 -0.84
C VAL A 226 11.64 13.36 -2.08
N ASP A 227 10.95 13.44 -3.22
CA ASP A 227 11.46 13.07 -4.53
C ASP A 227 11.55 14.32 -5.40
N LEU A 228 12.59 14.40 -6.22
CA LEU A 228 12.89 15.53 -7.09
C LEU A 228 13.09 15.04 -8.51
N ARG A 229 12.41 15.66 -9.47
CA ARG A 229 12.54 15.43 -10.90
C ARG A 229 12.97 16.72 -11.59
N ILE A 230 14.04 16.63 -12.37
CA ILE A 230 14.54 17.71 -13.21
C ILE A 230 14.48 17.22 -14.65
N GLY A 231 13.61 17.79 -15.46
CA GLY A 231 13.47 17.52 -16.88
C GLY A 231 13.95 18.70 -17.73
N LYS A 232 14.59 18.43 -18.85
CA LYS A 232 14.95 19.43 -19.86
C LYS A 232 14.49 18.97 -21.22
N ASN A 233 13.73 19.84 -21.88
CA ASN A 233 13.34 19.63 -23.26
C ASN A 233 14.45 20.16 -24.19
N LEU A 234 15.07 19.26 -24.93
CA LEU A 234 16.01 19.58 -25.99
C LEU A 234 15.29 19.55 -27.33
N ARG A 235 15.27 20.68 -28.01
CA ARG A 235 14.68 20.80 -29.35
C ARG A 235 15.80 20.66 -30.38
N HIS A 236 15.71 19.66 -31.25
CA HIS A 236 16.64 19.48 -32.37
C HIS A 236 15.85 19.37 -33.68
N GLY A 237 15.70 20.50 -34.38
CA GLY A 237 14.90 20.57 -35.60
C GLY A 237 13.41 20.33 -35.33
N ARG A 238 12.86 19.25 -35.91
CA ARG A 238 11.46 18.81 -35.70
C ARG A 238 11.28 17.87 -34.51
N ALA A 239 12.35 17.24 -34.04
CA ALA A 239 12.30 16.29 -32.93
C ALA A 239 12.42 17.01 -31.58
N ILE A 240 11.68 16.52 -30.59
CA ILE A 240 11.77 16.96 -29.20
C ILE A 240 12.29 15.78 -28.37
N THR A 241 13.37 16.01 -27.61
CA THR A 241 13.94 15.02 -26.70
C THR A 241 13.83 15.54 -25.28
N LEU A 242 13.08 14.83 -24.42
CA LEU A 242 13.02 15.12 -22.99
C LEU A 242 14.07 14.29 -22.28
N ILE A 243 15.06 14.95 -21.66
CA ILE A 243 16.02 14.31 -20.76
C ILE A 243 15.59 14.65 -19.34
N SER A 244 15.41 13.63 -18.49
CA SER A 244 15.06 13.83 -17.09
C SER A 244 15.97 13.07 -16.14
N LEU A 245 16.25 13.71 -15.00
CA LEU A 245 16.91 13.15 -13.83
C LEU A 245 15.91 13.13 -12.69
N ASP A 246 15.59 11.94 -12.19
CA ASP A 246 14.81 11.72 -10.98
C ASP A 246 15.75 11.35 -9.83
N VAL A 247 15.59 12.03 -8.69
CA VAL A 247 16.27 11.77 -7.43
C VAL A 247 15.20 11.36 -6.43
N PHE A 248 15.14 10.07 -6.14
CA PHE A 248 14.25 9.52 -5.12
C PHE A 248 14.94 9.56 -3.76
N ASN A 249 14.15 9.76 -2.70
CA ASN A 249 14.65 9.85 -1.33
C ASN A 249 15.78 10.90 -1.21
N LEU A 250 15.47 12.15 -1.57
CA LEU A 250 16.40 13.28 -1.60
C LEU A 250 17.14 13.46 -0.27
N PHE A 251 16.47 13.26 0.87
CA PHE A 251 17.08 13.40 2.20
C PHE A 251 17.74 12.14 2.73
N ASN A 252 17.72 11.03 1.97
CA ASN A 252 18.29 9.74 2.36
C ASN A 252 17.78 9.28 3.74
N SER A 253 16.45 9.32 3.93
CA SER A 253 15.81 8.75 5.11
C SER A 253 16.05 7.25 5.19
N ASN A 254 16.13 6.72 6.41
CA ASN A 254 16.36 5.31 6.72
C ASN A 254 15.21 4.71 7.54
N THR A 255 13.99 5.22 7.33
CA THR A 255 12.79 4.77 8.04
C THR A 255 12.56 3.27 7.80
N PRO A 256 12.34 2.46 8.84
CA PRO A 256 11.95 1.06 8.65
C PRO A 256 10.55 0.92 8.08
N ASP A 257 10.40 0.07 7.06
CA ASP A 257 9.10 -0.23 6.45
C ASP A 257 8.40 -1.38 7.19
N VAL A 258 9.18 -2.37 7.63
CA VAL A 258 8.67 -3.60 8.27
C VAL A 258 9.52 -3.93 9.49
N TYR A 259 8.88 -4.20 10.63
CA TYR A 259 9.52 -4.61 11.88
C TYR A 259 9.29 -6.10 12.16
N GLN A 260 10.23 -6.74 12.85
CA GLN A 260 10.06 -8.10 13.36
C GLN A 260 9.03 -8.10 14.51
N PRO A 261 7.87 -8.77 14.36
CA PRO A 261 6.82 -8.76 15.37
C PRO A 261 7.06 -9.79 16.49
N SER A 262 8.02 -10.71 16.34
CA SER A 262 8.28 -11.74 17.35
C SER A 262 8.87 -11.13 18.62
N TYR A 263 8.15 -11.31 19.72
CA TYR A 263 8.59 -10.88 21.04
C TYR A 263 9.78 -11.73 21.51
N GLY A 264 10.87 -11.07 21.91
CA GLY A 264 12.14 -11.70 22.23
C GLY A 264 13.32 -10.76 22.02
N THR A 265 14.51 -11.32 21.80
CA THR A 265 15.76 -10.54 21.61
C THR A 265 15.83 -9.78 20.29
N THR A 266 14.97 -10.12 19.33
CA THR A 266 14.89 -9.48 18.00
C THR A 266 13.61 -8.66 17.82
N TYR A 267 12.86 -8.43 18.90
CA TYR A 267 11.61 -7.68 18.85
C TYR A 267 11.86 -6.26 18.34
N LEU A 268 11.11 -5.85 17.31
CA LEU A 268 11.23 -4.57 16.62
C LEU A 268 12.58 -4.34 15.92
N ASN A 269 13.34 -5.39 15.62
CA ASN A 269 14.42 -5.26 14.66
C ASN A 269 13.84 -4.97 13.27
N PRO A 270 14.38 -4.00 12.52
CA PRO A 270 13.90 -3.68 11.17
C PRO A 270 14.22 -4.85 10.22
N LEU A 271 13.21 -5.35 9.52
CA LEU A 271 13.35 -6.39 8.49
C LEU A 271 13.59 -5.79 7.10
N SER A 272 12.98 -4.63 6.85
CA SER A 272 13.19 -3.83 5.66
C SER A 272 13.26 -2.36 6.03
N ILE A 273 14.11 -1.63 5.32
CA ILE A 273 14.25 -0.19 5.43
C ILE A 273 13.99 0.42 4.05
N THR A 274 13.53 1.66 4.04
CA THR A 274 13.33 2.42 2.81
C THR A 274 14.59 2.41 1.96
N VAL A 275 14.43 2.28 0.65
CA VAL A 275 15.56 2.33 -0.29
C VAL A 275 16.35 3.64 -0.11
N ALA A 276 17.68 3.52 -0.16
CA ALA A 276 18.57 4.67 -0.10
C ALA A 276 18.34 5.61 -1.30
N ARG A 277 18.96 6.80 -1.27
CA ARG A 277 18.87 7.77 -2.35
C ARG A 277 19.19 7.15 -3.70
N LEU A 278 18.21 7.16 -4.60
CA LEU A 278 18.31 6.57 -5.93
C LEU A 278 18.28 7.66 -6.99
N PHE A 279 19.17 7.56 -7.96
CA PHE A 279 19.20 8.42 -9.14
C PHE A 279 18.73 7.63 -10.35
N LYS A 280 17.73 8.14 -11.06
CA LYS A 280 17.24 7.59 -12.33
C LYS A 280 17.40 8.62 -13.42
N ILE A 281 18.03 8.23 -14.52
CA ILE A 281 18.17 9.05 -15.72
C ILE A 281 17.29 8.42 -16.79
N SER A 282 16.46 9.22 -17.45
CA SER A 282 15.63 8.78 -18.56
C SER A 282 15.64 9.78 -19.70
N ALA A 283 15.54 9.28 -20.93
CA ALA A 283 15.39 10.09 -22.12
C ALA A 283 14.16 9.60 -22.90
N GLN A 284 13.28 10.51 -23.30
CA GLN A 284 12.14 10.26 -24.17
C GLN A 284 12.34 11.00 -25.48
N PHE A 285 12.14 10.31 -26.60
CA PHE A 285 12.30 10.84 -27.95
C PHE A 285 10.93 10.90 -28.64
N ASP A 286 10.44 12.11 -28.87
CA ASP A 286 9.23 12.33 -29.67
C ASP A 286 9.67 12.78 -31.09
N PHE A 287 9.27 12.02 -32.12
CA PHE A 287 9.63 12.21 -33.52
C PHE A 287 8.44 12.61 -34.41
#